data_AF-A0A2P7MZC1-F1
#
_entry.id   AF-A0A2P7MZC1-F1
#
_cell.length_a   1.000
_cell.length_b   1.000
_cell.length_c   1.000
_cell.angle_alpha   90.00
_cell.angle_beta   90.00
_cell.angle_gamma   90.00
#
_symmetry.space_group_name_H-M   'P 1'
#
loop_
_entity.id
_entity.type
_entity.pdbx_description
1 polymer ?
#
loop_
_entity_poly.entity_id
_entity_poly.type
_entity_poly.pdbx_seq_one_letter_code
_entity_poly.pdbx_strand_id
1 'polypeptide(L)' 'MSETEAKIRKLGSDPQAWRGSIQSALNTKQQGLALALLFSDKAPEGSAIKQLQQTVIQRACR' A
#
# COMPACT_ATOMS: atom_id res chain seq x y z
N MET A 1 14.74 6.86 -10.63
CA MET A 1 13.37 6.45 -10.25
C MET A 1 13.49 5.18 -9.43
N SER A 2 12.88 5.12 -8.25
CA SER A 2 12.88 3.90 -7.43
C SER A 2 11.90 2.85 -8.00
N GLU A 3 12.18 1.56 -7.80
CA GLU A 3 11.25 0.48 -8.19
C GLU A 3 9.86 0.67 -7.58
N THR A 4 9.79 1.21 -6.36
CA THR A 4 8.55 1.56 -5.67
C THR A 4 7.72 2.58 -6.43
N GLU A 5 8.33 3.68 -6.90
CA GLU A 5 7.62 4.71 -7.67
C GLU A 5 7.11 4.19 -9.01
N ALA A 6 7.90 3.35 -9.68
CA ALA A 6 7.49 2.72 -10.94
C ALA A 6 6.28 1.80 -10.72
N LYS A 7 6.25 1.07 -9.60
CA LYS A 7 5.14 0.21 -9.21
C LYS A 7 3.88 1.02 -8.90
N ILE A 8 4.00 2.09 -8.10
CA ILE A 8 2.89 3.00 -7.78
C ILE A 8 2.27 3.58 -9.06
N ARG A 9 3.10 4.04 -10.00
CA ARG A 9 2.61 4.56 -11.29
C ARG A 9 1.87 3.49 -12.11
N LYS A 10 2.36 2.25 -12.11
CA LYS A 10 1.72 1.13 -12.83
C LYS A 10 0.37 0.75 -12.24
N LEU A 11 0.19 0.90 -10.93
CA LEU A 11 -1.08 0.58 -10.24
C LEU A 11 -2.18 1.60 -10.52
N GLY A 12 -1.84 2.84 -10.85
CA GLY A 12 -2.81 3.89 -11.17
C GLY A 12 -3.82 4.10 -10.05
N SER A 13 -5.10 4.25 -10.39
CA SER A 13 -6.17 4.48 -9.42
C SER A 13 -7.02 3.23 -9.13
N ASP A 14 -6.55 2.03 -9.47
CA ASP A 14 -7.31 0.78 -9.29
C ASP A 14 -7.20 0.25 -7.84
N PRO A 15 -8.27 0.33 -7.02
CA PRO A 15 -8.23 -0.11 -5.63
C PRO A 15 -7.91 -1.58 -5.43
N GLN A 16 -8.27 -2.44 -6.40
CA GLN A 16 -8.05 -3.88 -6.30
C GLN A 16 -6.60 -4.24 -6.61
N ALA A 17 -6.01 -3.60 -7.62
CA ALA A 17 -4.59 -3.74 -7.93
C ALA A 17 -3.69 -3.29 -6.76
N TRP A 18 -4.05 -2.18 -6.09
CA TRP A 18 -3.33 -1.70 -4.90
C TRP A 18 -3.38 -2.72 -3.76
N ARG A 19 -4.56 -3.22 -3.41
CA ARG A 19 -4.69 -4.25 -2.35
C ARG A 19 -3.89 -5.50 -2.67
N GLY A 20 -3.98 -6.01 -3.90
CA GLY A 20 -3.22 -7.18 -4.32
C GLY A 20 -1.71 -6.96 -4.22
N SER A 21 -1.24 -5.77 -4.57
CA SER A 21 0.18 -5.40 -4.48
C SER A 21 0.68 -5.27 -3.05
N ILE A 22 -0.12 -4.66 -2.16
CA ILE A 22 0.18 -4.59 -0.74
C ILE A 22 0.26 -6.00 -0.15
N GLN A 23 -0.73 -6.85 -0.45
CA GLN A 23 -0.77 -8.22 0.05
C GLN A 23 0.40 -9.06 -0.47
N SER A 24 0.77 -8.90 -1.75
CA SER A 24 1.95 -9.53 -2.34
C SER A 24 3.25 -9.06 -1.65
N ALA A 25 3.39 -7.76 -1.39
CA ALA A 25 4.54 -7.21 -0.68
C ALA A 25 4.65 -7.76 0.76
N LEU A 26 3.52 -7.88 1.46
CA LEU A 26 3.48 -8.49 2.79
C LEU A 26 3.86 -9.98 2.76
N ASN A 27 3.31 -10.75 1.81
CA ASN A 27 3.60 -12.18 1.65
C ASN A 27 5.07 -12.45 1.31
N THR A 28 5.71 -11.54 0.57
CA THR A 28 7.14 -11.62 0.20
C THR A 28 8.06 -10.99 1.24
N LYS A 29 7.55 -10.63 2.43
CA LYS A 29 8.29 -9.96 3.51
C LYS A 29 8.89 -8.60 3.14
N GLN A 30 8.40 -7.97 2.06
CA GLN A 30 8.79 -6.63 1.63
C GLN A 30 8.00 -5.56 2.38
N GLN A 31 8.19 -5.47 3.70
CA GLN A 31 7.42 -4.56 4.57
C GLN A 31 7.55 -3.09 4.17
N GLY A 32 8.76 -2.64 3.79
CA GLY A 32 8.99 -1.27 3.33
C GLY A 32 8.19 -0.93 2.06
N LEU A 33 8.08 -1.88 1.12
CA LEU A 33 7.26 -1.70 -0.06
C LEU A 33 5.77 -1.68 0.29
N ALA A 34 5.33 -2.58 1.17
CA ALA A 34 3.93 -2.61 1.61
C ALA A 34 3.51 -1.29 2.25
N LEU A 35 4.36 -0.69 3.10
CA LEU A 35 4.11 0.61 3.72
C LEU A 35 4.14 1.75 2.70
N ALA A 36 5.10 1.75 1.77
CA ALA A 36 5.15 2.76 0.72
C ALA A 36 3.90 2.74 -0.18
N LEU A 37 3.36 1.55 -0.47
CA LEU A 37 2.08 1.41 -1.15
C LEU A 37 0.89 1.78 -0.23
N LEU A 38 0.97 1.49 1.07
CA LEU A 38 -0.13 1.83 1.96
C LEU A 38 -0.28 3.35 2.10
N PHE A 39 0.83 4.09 2.18
CA PHE A 39 0.86 5.52 2.52
C PHE A 39 1.21 6.43 1.35
N SER A 40 1.16 5.93 0.11
CA SER A 40 1.35 6.78 -1.07
C SER A 40 0.21 7.78 -1.21
N ASP A 41 0.57 9.01 -1.59
CA ASP A 41 -0.31 10.07 -2.06
C ASP A 41 -1.21 9.67 -3.24
N LYS A 42 -0.80 8.65 -4.01
CA LYS A 42 -1.54 8.10 -5.15
C LYS A 42 -2.44 6.93 -4.80
N ALA A 43 -2.45 6.50 -3.53
CA ALA A 43 -3.28 5.39 -3.11
C ALA A 43 -4.77 5.76 -3.32
N PRO A 44 -5.57 4.87 -3.92
CA PRO A 44 -6.96 5.17 -4.20
C PRO A 44 -7.75 5.32 -2.90
N GLU A 45 -8.71 6.23 -2.89
CA GLU A 45 -9.55 6.59 -1.73
C GLU A 45 -10.56 5.51 -1.30
N GLY A 46 -10.32 4.25 -1.65
CA GLY A 46 -11.16 3.13 -1.25
C GLY A 46 -11.19 2.96 0.28
N SER A 47 -12.38 2.77 0.82
CA SER A 47 -12.63 2.53 2.25
C SER A 47 -11.71 1.46 2.86
N ALA A 48 -11.39 0.40 2.12
CA ALA A 48 -10.53 -0.66 2.62
C ALA A 48 -9.04 -0.30 2.70
N ILE A 49 -8.50 0.52 1.78
CA ILE A 49 -7.11 0.99 1.88
C ILE A 49 -6.99 1.88 3.12
N LYS A 50 -7.96 2.78 3.33
CA LYS A 50 -8.04 3.62 4.53
C LYS A 50 -8.16 2.80 5.82
N GLN A 51 -8.99 1.75 5.84
CA GLN A 51 -9.08 0.84 7.01
C GLN A 51 -7.76 0.11 7.30
N LEU A 52 -7.06 -0.33 6.25
CA LEU A 52 -5.73 -0.94 6.37
C LEU A 52 -4.70 0.05 6.93
N GLN A 53 -4.65 1.28 6.42
CA GLN A 53 -3.80 2.36 6.95
C GLN A 53 -4.07 2.58 8.44
N GLN A 54 -5.34 2.73 8.83
CA GLN A 54 -5.73 2.92 10.23
C GLN A 54 -5.30 1.76 11.12
N THR A 55 -5.49 0.53 10.66
CA THR A 55 -5.08 -0.68 11.42
C THR A 55 -3.57 -0.70 11.65
N VAL A 56 -2.78 -0.35 10.63
CA VAL A 56 -1.31 -0.29 10.74
C VAL A 56 -0.90 0.80 11.73
N ILE A 57 -1.48 2.00 11.65
CA ILE A 57 -1.21 3.10 12.58
C ILE A 57 -1.53 2.68 14.02
N GLN A 58 -2.71 2.09 14.25
CA GLN A 58 -3.11 1.68 15.60
C GLN A 58 -2.20 0.61 16.21
N ARG A 59 -1.65 -0.29 15.39
CA ARG A 59 -0.70 -1.31 15.85
C ARG A 59 0.70 -0.73 16.09
N ALA A 60 1.12 0.25 15.31
CA ALA A 60 2.42 0.89 15.45
C ALA A 60 2.49 1.86 16.65
N CYS A 61 1.37 2.44 17.06
CA CYS A 61 1.28 3.36 18.20
C CYS A 61 0.92 2.69 19.54
N ARG A 62 0.88 1.36 19.61
CA ARG A 62 0.74 0.60 20.86
C ARG A 62 2.09 0.15 21.36
#